data_AF-A0A6C0BMX0-F1
#
_entry.id   AF-A0A6C0BMX0-F1
#
_cell.length_a   1.000
_cell.length_b   1.000
_cell.length_c   1.000
_cell.angle_alpha   90.00
_cell.angle_beta   90.00
_cell.angle_gamma   90.00
#
_symmetry.space_group_name_H-M   'P 1'
#
loop_
_entity.id
_entity.type
_entity.pdbx_description
1 polymer ?
#
loop_
_entity_poly.entity_id
_entity_poly.type
_entity_poly.pdbx_seq_one_letter_code
_entity_poly.pdbx_strand_id
1 'polypeptide(L)'
;MKLKFTRLTKVIWDSCYVEILDQFALFCQHLTFGPEFNHPVDQLTLPQGLTHLTFGAWFNQPVDKLALPPSLTHLWFGHYFNHPVDQLVLPPSLTHLTFGARFNQPVDQLALPPSLTHLTFGNWFNQPADQLALPPSLTHLTFGVEFNQPVDQLALPPSLTHLTFGNRF
;
A
#
# COMPACT_ATOMS: atom_id res chain seq x y z
N MET A 1 -1.16 29.12 11.32
CA MET A 1 -2.57 28.79 11.63
C MET A 1 -2.60 27.35 12.11
N LYS A 2 -2.54 27.15 13.43
CA LYS A 2 -2.50 25.82 14.06
C LYS A 2 -3.94 25.35 14.27
N LEU A 3 -4.37 24.31 13.57
CA LEU A 3 -5.69 23.73 13.81
C LEU A 3 -5.66 22.97 15.14
N LYS A 4 -6.29 23.57 16.16
CA LYS A 4 -6.76 22.86 17.36
C LYS A 4 -7.94 22.01 16.93
N PHE A 5 -7.82 20.69 17.03
CA PHE A 5 -8.93 19.77 16.79
C PHE A 5 -9.91 19.84 17.98
N THR A 6 -10.90 20.73 17.87
CA THR A 6 -12.10 20.68 18.70
C THR A 6 -13.21 20.03 17.88
N ARG A 7 -13.61 18.81 18.28
CA ARG A 7 -14.83 18.09 17.89
C ARG A 7 -15.10 17.93 16.39
N LEU A 8 -14.67 16.80 15.83
CA LEU A 8 -15.39 16.14 14.75
C LEU A 8 -15.63 14.67 15.13
N THR A 9 -16.87 14.42 15.55
CA THR A 9 -17.68 13.22 15.32
C THR A 9 -16.95 11.92 14.97
N LYS A 10 -16.81 11.05 15.97
CA LYS A 10 -17.20 9.62 15.92
C LYS A 10 -16.91 8.92 14.58
N VAL A 11 -15.64 8.86 14.19
CA VAL A 11 -15.16 7.80 13.29
C VAL A 11 -15.13 6.53 14.13
N ILE A 12 -15.86 5.50 13.71
CA ILE A 12 -15.89 4.21 14.38
C ILE A 12 -14.51 3.57 14.17
N TRP A 13 -13.67 3.70 15.20
CA TRP A 13 -12.40 3.01 15.30
C TRP A 13 -12.64 1.65 15.96
N ASP A 14 -13.06 0.64 15.21
CA ASP A 14 -13.05 -0.71 15.77
C ASP A 14 -11.59 -1.20 15.83
N SER A 15 -11.12 -1.28 17.07
CA SER A 15 -9.82 -1.79 17.60
C SER A 15 -8.65 -0.82 17.83
N CYS A 16 -8.78 0.49 17.66
CA CYS A 16 -7.84 1.43 18.28
C CYS A 16 -8.57 2.68 18.76
N TYR A 17 -8.89 2.71 20.05
CA TYR A 17 -9.45 3.85 20.76
C TYR A 17 -8.41 4.99 20.76
N VAL A 18 -8.42 5.86 19.75
CA VAL A 18 -7.48 6.99 19.67
C VAL A 18 -8.14 8.24 20.22
N GLU A 19 -8.07 8.42 21.54
CA GLU A 19 -7.72 9.76 22.03
C GLU A 19 -6.20 9.87 21.83
N ILE A 20 -5.77 10.84 21.02
CA ILE A 20 -4.36 11.18 20.87
C ILE A 20 -3.92 11.84 22.19
N LEU A 21 -3.70 11.01 23.20
CA LEU A 21 -2.76 11.28 24.27
C LEU A 21 -1.50 10.50 23.90
N ASP A 22 -0.38 11.22 23.75
CA ASP A 22 0.93 10.80 23.20
C ASP A 22 1.48 9.43 23.66
N GLN A 23 0.92 8.81 24.68
CA GLN A 23 1.42 7.57 25.28
C GLN A 23 0.80 6.28 24.69
N PHE A 24 -0.40 6.32 24.10
CA PHE A 24 -1.05 5.10 23.56
C PHE A 24 -0.64 4.78 22.12
N ALA A 25 -0.13 5.76 21.36
CA ALA A 25 0.32 5.53 19.99
C ALA A 25 1.51 4.56 19.93
N LEU A 26 2.35 4.47 20.98
CA LEU A 26 3.60 3.70 20.94
C LEU A 26 3.42 2.18 20.76
N PHE A 27 2.24 1.62 21.03
CA PHE A 27 1.98 0.18 20.94
C PHE A 27 1.05 -0.22 19.78
N CYS A 28 0.53 0.72 19.00
CA CYS A 28 -0.35 0.40 17.88
C CYS A 28 0.46 -0.26 16.76
N GLN A 29 0.31 -1.58 16.63
CA GLN A 29 0.98 -2.37 15.58
C GLN A 29 0.11 -2.52 14.33
N HIS A 30 -1.21 -2.47 14.47
CA HIS A 30 -2.14 -2.68 13.36
C HIS A 30 -3.15 -1.53 13.31
N LEU A 31 -3.26 -0.90 12.15
CA LEU A 31 -4.19 0.18 11.89
C LEU A 31 -5.02 -0.16 10.66
N THR A 32 -6.33 -0.31 10.87
CA THR A 32 -7.29 -0.52 9.80
C THR A 32 -8.28 0.63 9.78
N PHE A 33 -8.38 1.31 8.65
CA PHE A 33 -9.40 2.31 8.42
C PHE A 33 -10.72 1.64 8.01
N GLY A 34 -11.85 2.17 8.50
CA GLY A 34 -13.17 1.67 8.12
C GLY A 34 -13.41 1.75 6.61
N PRO A 35 -14.33 0.96 6.04
CA PRO A 35 -14.48 0.81 4.60
C PRO A 35 -14.68 2.14 3.88
N GLU A 36 -15.49 3.04 4.44
CA GLU A 36 -15.82 4.37 3.88
C GLU A 36 -14.70 5.42 4.00
N PHE A 37 -13.55 5.07 4.60
CA PHE A 37 -12.45 6.02 4.75
C PHE A 37 -11.90 6.45 3.38
N ASN A 38 -12.04 7.73 3.08
CA ASN A 38 -11.53 8.35 1.86
C ASN A 38 -11.11 9.81 2.11
N HIS A 39 -10.45 10.04 3.25
CA HIS A 39 -9.92 11.37 3.60
C HIS A 39 -8.45 11.50 3.21
N PRO A 40 -7.96 12.72 2.90
CA PRO A 40 -6.55 12.96 2.60
C PRO A 40 -5.63 12.47 3.72
N VAL A 41 -4.43 12.01 3.33
CA VAL A 41 -3.45 11.38 4.24
C VAL A 41 -2.12 12.13 4.31
N ASP A 42 -2.03 13.31 3.70
CA ASP A 42 -0.85 14.18 3.68
C ASP A 42 -0.46 14.72 5.07
N GLN A 43 -1.41 14.74 6.01
CA GLN A 43 -1.20 15.15 7.40
C GLN A 43 -1.35 14.01 8.40
N LEU A 44 -1.38 12.76 7.91
CA LEU A 44 -1.55 11.60 8.77
C LEU A 44 -0.25 11.27 9.50
N THR A 45 -0.25 11.41 10.82
CA THR A 45 0.85 10.94 11.67
C THR A 45 0.59 9.48 12.06
N LEU A 46 1.38 8.56 11.50
CA LEU A 46 1.31 7.15 11.83
C LEU A 46 2.18 6.80 13.05
N PRO A 47 1.74 5.86 13.90
CA PRO A 47 2.55 5.37 15.00
C PRO A 47 3.87 4.75 14.54
N GLN A 48 4.96 5.02 15.25
CA GLN A 48 6.29 4.51 14.88
C GLN A 48 6.44 2.99 15.02
N GLY A 49 5.59 2.34 15.83
CA GLY A 49 5.54 0.87 15.99
C GLY A 49 4.55 0.17 15.05
N LEU A 50 3.93 0.89 14.11
CA LEU A 50 2.92 0.34 13.22
C LEU A 50 3.53 -0.62 12.20
N THR A 51 3.14 -1.89 12.26
CA THR A 51 3.59 -2.94 11.35
C THR A 51 2.60 -3.22 10.23
N HIS A 52 1.29 -2.99 10.43
CA HIS A 52 0.26 -3.25 9.43
C HIS A 52 -0.63 -2.02 9.23
N LEU A 53 -0.79 -1.62 7.97
CA LEU A 53 -1.65 -0.51 7.56
C LEU A 53 -2.62 -0.96 6.47
N THR A 54 -3.91 -0.84 6.77
CA THR A 54 -5.01 -1.28 5.92
C THR A 54 -5.93 -0.08 5.71
N PHE A 55 -5.96 0.46 4.49
CA PHE A 55 -6.88 1.54 4.14
C PHE A 55 -8.31 1.03 3.90
N GLY A 56 -9.29 1.94 4.02
CA GLY A 56 -10.69 1.62 3.75
C GLY A 56 -10.90 1.19 2.30
N ALA A 57 -11.91 0.35 2.06
CA ALA A 57 -12.26 -0.09 0.71
C ALA A 57 -12.40 1.07 -0.28
N TRP A 58 -13.02 2.18 0.14
CA TRP A 58 -13.29 3.37 -0.67
C TRP A 58 -12.12 4.37 -0.73
N PHE A 59 -10.98 4.06 -0.10
CA PHE A 59 -9.83 4.95 -0.12
C PHE A 59 -9.35 5.18 -1.55
N ASN A 60 -9.35 6.44 -1.98
CA ASN A 60 -8.89 6.85 -3.29
C ASN A 60 -8.34 8.29 -3.23
N GLN A 61 -7.37 8.50 -2.34
CA GLN A 61 -6.63 9.76 -2.23
C GLN A 61 -5.17 9.59 -2.67
N PRO A 62 -4.50 10.68 -3.09
CA PRO A 62 -3.06 10.67 -3.35
C PRO A 62 -2.25 10.25 -2.12
N VAL A 63 -1.11 9.61 -2.37
CA VAL A 63 -0.20 9.07 -1.32
C VAL A 63 1.23 9.58 -1.46
N ASP A 64 1.48 10.56 -2.32
CA ASP A 64 2.78 11.21 -2.54
C ASP A 64 3.35 11.84 -1.26
N LYS A 65 2.48 12.27 -0.34
CA LYS A 65 2.85 12.86 0.96
C LYS A 65 2.62 11.94 2.16
N LEU A 66 2.29 10.68 1.91
CA LEU A 66 2.05 9.72 2.99
C LEU A 66 3.38 9.30 3.62
N ALA A 67 3.61 9.71 4.87
CA ALA A 67 4.76 9.28 5.64
C ALA A 67 4.52 7.91 6.30
N LEU A 68 5.04 6.84 5.69
CA LEU A 68 4.97 5.49 6.24
C LEU A 68 6.04 5.28 7.33
N PRO A 69 5.70 4.64 8.47
CA PRO A 69 6.64 4.42 9.55
C PRO A 69 7.67 3.34 9.17
N PRO A 70 8.91 3.44 9.70
CA PRO A 70 10.01 2.53 9.34
C PRO A 70 9.83 1.09 9.86
N SER A 71 8.80 0.81 10.65
CA SER A 71 8.44 -0.52 11.14
C SER A 71 7.36 -1.21 10.30
N LEU A 72 6.79 -0.53 9.30
CA LEU A 72 5.69 -1.05 8.51
C LEU A 72 6.13 -2.24 7.66
N THR A 73 5.47 -3.37 7.84
CA THR A 73 5.75 -4.62 7.12
C THR A 73 4.66 -4.95 6.11
N HIS A 74 3.41 -4.54 6.35
CA HIS A 74 2.27 -4.83 5.49
C HIS A 74 1.49 -3.56 5.15
N LEU A 75 1.19 -3.39 3.86
CA LEU A 75 0.43 -2.25 3.34
C LEU A 75 -0.64 -2.70 2.34
N TRP A 76 -1.88 -2.29 2.59
CA TRP A 76 -3.01 -2.43 1.67
C TRP A 76 -3.72 -1.10 1.43
N PHE A 77 -3.85 -0.70 0.17
CA PHE A 77 -4.44 0.61 -0.23
C PHE A 77 -5.97 0.64 -0.33
N GLY A 78 -6.67 -0.48 -0.13
CA GLY A 78 -8.13 -0.53 -0.29
C GLY A 78 -8.57 -0.67 -1.76
N HIS A 79 -9.80 -1.14 -1.99
CA HIS A 79 -10.25 -1.59 -3.31
C HIS A 79 -10.29 -0.51 -4.41
N TYR A 80 -10.61 0.74 -4.05
CA TYR A 80 -10.85 1.82 -5.01
C TYR A 80 -9.61 2.67 -5.30
N PHE A 81 -8.49 2.43 -4.63
CA PHE A 81 -7.27 3.20 -4.82
C PHE A 81 -6.77 3.10 -6.27
N ASN A 82 -6.66 4.25 -6.93
CA ASN A 82 -6.16 4.35 -8.30
C ASN A 82 -5.45 5.68 -8.53
N HIS A 83 -4.47 5.99 -7.68
CA HIS A 83 -3.58 7.17 -7.83
C HIS A 83 -2.15 6.74 -8.17
N PRO A 84 -1.36 7.61 -8.82
CA PRO A 84 0.05 7.36 -9.09
C PRO A 84 0.84 7.05 -7.81
N VAL A 85 1.89 6.24 -7.97
CA VAL A 85 2.74 5.75 -6.87
C VAL A 85 4.23 5.98 -7.12
N ASP A 86 4.57 6.77 -8.13
CA ASP A 86 5.94 7.17 -8.48
C ASP A 86 6.62 7.96 -7.36
N GLN A 87 5.86 8.72 -6.56
CA GLN A 87 6.38 9.49 -5.41
C GLN A 87 6.17 8.80 -4.06
N LEU A 88 5.63 7.58 -4.04
CA LEU A 88 5.39 6.85 -2.80
C LEU A 88 6.71 6.30 -2.25
N VAL A 89 7.09 6.76 -1.06
CA VAL A 89 8.27 6.25 -0.36
C VAL A 89 7.88 5.05 0.51
N LEU A 90 8.25 3.85 0.08
CA LEU A 90 8.03 2.62 0.84
C LEU A 90 9.15 2.43 1.89
N PRO A 91 8.81 2.01 3.12
CA PRO A 91 9.81 1.80 4.17
C PRO A 91 10.64 0.55 3.90
N PRO A 92 11.92 0.51 4.33
CA PRO A 92 12.83 -0.61 4.07
C PRO A 92 12.48 -1.90 4.82
N SER A 93 11.48 -1.87 5.70
CA SER A 93 10.92 -3.02 6.42
C SER A 93 9.76 -3.68 5.69
N LEU A 94 9.22 -3.07 4.62
CA LEU A 94 7.99 -3.53 3.99
C LEU A 94 8.22 -4.89 3.32
N THR A 95 7.43 -5.88 3.72
CA THR A 95 7.52 -7.25 3.20
C THR A 95 6.35 -7.60 2.30
N HIS A 96 5.19 -6.96 2.49
CA HIS A 96 3.96 -7.20 1.73
C HIS A 96 3.33 -5.90 1.27
N LEU A 97 3.12 -5.79 -0.05
CA LEU A 97 2.43 -4.68 -0.68
C LEU A 97 1.28 -5.20 -1.53
N THR A 98 0.06 -4.73 -1.25
CA THR A 98 -1.14 -5.09 -2.00
C THR A 98 -1.88 -3.84 -2.49
N PHE A 99 -2.06 -3.75 -3.80
CA PHE A 99 -2.83 -2.69 -4.43
C PHE A 99 -4.33 -3.04 -4.50
N GLY A 100 -5.15 -1.99 -4.56
CA GLY A 100 -6.59 -2.08 -4.70
C GLY A 100 -7.04 -2.69 -6.01
N ALA A 101 -8.24 -3.29 -6.05
CA ALA A 101 -8.80 -3.91 -7.25
C ALA A 101 -8.84 -2.97 -8.46
N ARG A 102 -9.03 -1.66 -8.26
CA ARG A 102 -9.08 -0.64 -9.33
C ARG A 102 -7.73 -0.05 -9.72
N PHE A 103 -6.65 -0.40 -9.03
CA PHE A 103 -5.33 0.15 -9.32
C PHE A 103 -4.90 -0.22 -10.75
N ASN A 104 -4.70 0.78 -11.59
CA ASN A 104 -4.24 0.63 -12.97
C ASN A 104 -3.36 1.81 -13.38
N GLN A 105 -2.37 2.13 -12.56
CA GLN A 105 -1.39 3.19 -12.80
C GLN A 105 -0.04 2.61 -13.19
N PRO A 106 0.80 3.35 -13.95
CA PRO A 106 2.17 2.93 -14.24
C PRO A 106 2.98 2.66 -12.97
N VAL A 107 3.91 1.71 -13.06
CA VAL A 107 4.73 1.24 -11.92
C VAL A 107 6.22 1.22 -12.24
N ASP A 108 6.63 1.72 -13.41
CA ASP A 108 8.02 1.82 -13.85
C ASP A 108 8.89 2.67 -12.89
N GLN A 109 8.29 3.65 -12.22
CA GLN A 109 8.98 4.52 -11.24
C GLN A 109 8.76 4.10 -9.78
N LEU A 110 8.05 3.00 -9.53
CA LEU A 110 7.80 2.54 -8.16
C LEU A 110 9.06 1.90 -7.56
N ALA A 111 9.66 2.57 -6.58
CA ALA A 111 10.80 2.04 -5.85
C ALA A 111 10.38 0.99 -4.81
N LEU A 112 10.52 -0.29 -5.16
CA LEU A 112 10.24 -1.40 -4.25
C LEU A 112 11.40 -1.61 -3.25
N PRO A 113 11.13 -1.80 -1.95
CA PRO A 113 12.19 -1.99 -0.96
C PRO A 113 12.82 -3.38 -1.09
N PRO A 114 14.13 -3.54 -0.74
CA PRO A 114 14.85 -4.80 -0.86
C PRO A 114 14.32 -5.91 0.07
N SER A 115 13.46 -5.58 1.03
CA SER A 115 12.78 -6.52 1.92
C SER A 115 11.48 -7.10 1.35
N LEU A 116 10.98 -6.57 0.23
CA LEU A 116 9.66 -6.93 -0.26
C LEU A 116 9.63 -8.38 -0.76
N THR A 117 8.80 -9.19 -0.12
CA THR A 117 8.64 -10.62 -0.43
C THR A 117 7.39 -10.92 -1.24
N HIS A 118 6.34 -10.12 -1.07
CA HIS A 118 5.04 -10.31 -1.71
C HIS A 118 4.55 -9.00 -2.34
N LEU A 119 4.25 -9.05 -3.63
CA LEU A 119 3.65 -7.97 -4.39
C LEU A 119 2.39 -8.45 -5.10
N THR A 120 1.27 -7.80 -4.81
CA THR A 120 -0.02 -8.11 -5.44
C THR A 120 -0.61 -6.87 -6.09
N PHE A 121 -0.85 -6.94 -7.39
CA PHE A 121 -1.53 -5.91 -8.17
C PHE A 121 -3.05 -6.07 -8.15
N GLY A 122 -3.75 -4.98 -8.42
CA GLY A 122 -5.20 -4.93 -8.50
C GLY A 122 -5.79 -5.72 -9.67
N ASN A 123 -7.02 -6.19 -9.52
CA ASN A 123 -7.74 -6.92 -10.58
C ASN A 123 -7.72 -6.22 -11.95
N TRP A 124 -7.76 -4.89 -11.98
CA TRP A 124 -7.81 -4.09 -13.20
C TRP A 124 -6.45 -3.61 -13.69
N PHE A 125 -5.36 -4.02 -13.02
CA PHE A 125 -4.02 -3.65 -13.43
C PHE A 125 -3.69 -4.27 -14.79
N ASN A 126 -3.43 -3.41 -15.78
CA ASN A 126 -3.06 -3.81 -17.14
C ASN A 126 -2.03 -2.85 -17.73
N GLN A 127 -1.07 -2.40 -16.91
CA GLN A 127 0.06 -1.58 -17.35
C GLN A 127 1.30 -2.45 -17.62
N PRO A 128 2.20 -2.03 -18.52
CA PRO A 128 3.50 -2.68 -18.69
C PRO A 128 4.25 -2.77 -17.36
N ALA A 129 4.91 -3.91 -17.14
CA ALA A 129 5.69 -4.18 -15.93
C ALA A 129 7.16 -4.51 -16.23
N ASP A 130 7.56 -4.48 -17.50
CA ASP A 130 8.92 -4.75 -17.98
C ASP A 130 9.98 -3.83 -17.34
N GLN A 131 9.61 -2.58 -17.03
CA GLN A 131 10.49 -1.61 -16.36
C GLN A 131 10.42 -1.63 -14.83
N LEU A 132 9.59 -2.50 -14.24
CA LEU A 132 9.48 -2.60 -12.79
C LEU A 132 10.69 -3.33 -12.21
N ALA A 133 11.48 -2.63 -11.39
CA ALA A 133 12.61 -3.20 -10.68
C ALA A 133 12.14 -4.09 -9.51
N LEU A 134 11.99 -5.39 -9.76
CA LEU A 134 11.64 -6.38 -8.74
C LEU A 134 12.83 -6.64 -7.79
N PRO A 135 12.63 -6.61 -6.46
CA PRO A 135 13.71 -6.83 -5.50
C PRO A 135 14.14 -8.30 -5.46
N PRO A 136 15.42 -8.59 -5.13
CA PRO A 136 15.98 -9.95 -5.11
C PRO A 136 15.43 -10.85 -4.00
N SER A 137 14.58 -10.31 -3.12
CA SER A 137 13.88 -11.04 -2.06
C SER A 137 12.44 -11.42 -2.43
N LEU A 138 11.94 -10.95 -3.58
CA LEU A 138 10.55 -11.19 -3.97
C LEU A 138 10.33 -12.67 -4.23
N THR A 139 9.38 -13.26 -3.52
CA THR A 139 9.03 -14.68 -3.62
C THR A 139 7.68 -14.89 -4.30
N HIS A 140 6.77 -13.91 -4.16
CA HIS A 140 5.42 -13.98 -4.70
C HIS A 140 5.08 -12.71 -5.49
N LEU A 141 4.72 -12.89 -6.75
CA LEU A 141 4.23 -11.83 -7.62
C LEU A 141 2.87 -12.23 -8.20
N THR A 142 1.86 -11.39 -7.99
CA THR A 142 0.50 -11.63 -8.48
C THR A 142 0.02 -10.44 -9.31
N PHE A 143 -0.31 -10.71 -10.58
CA PHE A 143 -0.96 -9.75 -11.47
C PHE A 143 -2.49 -9.86 -11.40
N GLY A 144 -3.17 -8.78 -11.83
CA GLY A 144 -4.62 -8.69 -11.85
C GLY A 144 -5.29 -9.55 -12.92
N VAL A 145 -6.59 -9.82 -12.74
CA VAL A 145 -7.44 -10.55 -13.70
C VAL A 145 -7.37 -9.99 -15.11
N GLU A 146 -7.27 -8.67 -15.24
CA GLU A 146 -7.24 -7.92 -16.51
C GLU A 146 -5.85 -7.79 -17.13
N PHE A 147 -4.80 -8.29 -16.48
CA PHE A 147 -3.44 -8.17 -16.98
C PHE A 147 -3.26 -8.97 -18.27
N ASN A 148 -2.93 -8.27 -19.34
CA ASN A 148 -2.70 -8.80 -20.69
C ASN A 148 -1.60 -7.98 -21.39
N GLN A 149 -0.45 -7.87 -20.73
CA GLN A 149 0.74 -7.20 -21.26
C GLN A 149 1.85 -8.23 -21.49
N PRO A 150 2.73 -8.02 -22.48
CA PRO A 150 3.88 -8.90 -22.70
C PRO A 150 4.79 -8.91 -21.46
N VAL A 151 5.36 -10.08 -21.14
CA VAL A 151 6.26 -10.27 -19.98
C VAL A 151 7.64 -10.80 -20.39
N ASP A 152 7.94 -10.87 -21.67
CA ASP A 152 9.23 -11.39 -22.17
C ASP A 152 10.43 -10.57 -21.66
N GLN A 153 10.21 -9.29 -21.33
CA GLN A 153 11.22 -8.37 -20.81
C GLN A 153 11.15 -8.17 -19.29
N LEU A 154 10.22 -8.85 -18.59
CA LEU A 154 10.11 -8.75 -17.14
C LEU A 154 11.26 -9.50 -16.46
N ALA A 155 12.15 -8.76 -15.80
CA ALA A 155 13.27 -9.34 -15.06
C ALA A 155 12.79 -9.98 -13.74
N LEU A 156 12.52 -11.29 -13.76
CA LEU A 156 12.11 -12.03 -12.57
C LEU A 156 13.32 -12.33 -11.65
N PRO A 157 13.21 -12.08 -10.33
CA PRO A 157 14.29 -12.37 -9.39
C PRO A 157 14.43 -13.89 -9.16
N PRO A 158 15.65 -14.39 -8.87
CA PRO A 158 15.89 -15.82 -8.67
C PRO A 158 15.18 -16.41 -7.44
N SER A 159 14.73 -15.56 -6.52
CA SER A 159 13.94 -15.94 -5.34
C SER A 159 12.47 -16.21 -5.64
N LEU A 160 11.98 -15.87 -6.84
CA LEU A 160 10.57 -15.96 -7.16
C LEU A 160 10.13 -17.43 -7.20
N THR A 161 9.19 -17.79 -6.34
CA THR A 161 8.63 -19.15 -6.25
C THR A 161 7.20 -19.22 -6.76
N HIS A 162 6.47 -18.10 -6.72
CA HIS A 162 5.08 -18.01 -7.15
C HIS A 162 4.89 -16.80 -8.07
N LEU A 163 4.44 -17.08 -9.29
CA LEU A 163 4.05 -16.07 -10.27
C LEU A 163 2.63 -16.39 -10.74
N THR A 164 1.71 -15.45 -10.51
CA THR A 164 0.30 -15.61 -10.87
C THR A 164 -0.10 -14.54 -11.89
N PHE A 165 -0.70 -14.98 -12.99
CA PHE A 165 -1.33 -14.13 -14.00
C PHE A 165 -2.85 -14.18 -13.89
N GLY A 166 -3.50 -13.15 -14.43
CA GLY A 166 -4.95 -13.08 -14.52
C GLY A 166 -5.53 -13.95 -15.63
N ASN A 167 -6.85 -14.12 -15.61
CA ASN A 167 -7.58 -14.94 -16.59
C ASN A 167 -7.51 -14.40 -18.04
N ARG A 168 -7.04 -13.16 -18.24
CA ARG A 168 -6.93 -12.52 -19.56
C ARG A 168 -5.53 -12.57 -20.17
N PHE A 169 -4.57 -13.21 -19.50
CA PHE A 169 -3.20 -13.40 -19.99
C PHE A 169 -3.11 -14.53 -21.00
#